data_AF-A0A483ZBT2-F1
#
_entry.id   AF-A0A483ZBT2-F1
#
_cell.length_a   1.000
_cell.length_b   1.000
_cell.length_c   1.000
_cell.angle_alpha   90.00
_cell.angle_beta   90.00
_cell.angle_gamma   90.00
#
_symmetry.space_group_name_H-M   'P 1'
#
loop_
_entity.id
_entity.type
_entity.pdbx_description
1 polymer ?
#
loop_
_entity_poly.entity_id
_entity_poly.type
_entity_poly.pdbx_seq_one_letter_code
_entity_poly.pdbx_strand_id
1 'polypeptide(L)'
;TERRASLYDEIADDDGRREPEATGKSAFWGAPRAPMTVAISADGGESWPWLRNLDEGDGYCMTNYSEQKLNREFSYPSIKQGADGNLHIAYTWYRQAIKYVRVSPQWVKGESA
;
A
#
# COMPACT_ATOMS: atom_id res chain seq x y z
N THR A 1 -11.46 -18.28 -0.65
CA THR A 1 -10.66 -17.07 -0.39
C THR A 1 -11.47 -16.17 0.50
N GLU A 2 -10.88 -15.75 1.62
CA GLU A 2 -11.52 -14.89 2.60
C GLU A 2 -11.86 -13.53 1.96
N ARG A 3 -13.01 -12.94 2.31
CA ARG A 3 -13.49 -11.67 1.76
C ARG A 3 -14.15 -10.85 2.86
N ARG A 4 -13.93 -9.54 2.84
CA ARG A 4 -14.61 -8.62 3.74
C ARG A 4 -15.90 -8.11 3.10
N ALA A 5 -16.91 -7.87 3.93
CA ALA A 5 -18.17 -7.28 3.47
C ALA A 5 -17.99 -5.78 3.22
N SER A 6 -17.24 -5.12 4.10
CA SER A 6 -16.96 -3.69 4.03
C SER A 6 -15.63 -3.34 4.71
N LEU A 7 -15.29 -2.04 4.69
CA LEU A 7 -14.08 -1.55 5.32
C LEU A 7 -14.17 -1.54 6.86
N TYR A 8 -15.36 -1.53 7.45
CA TYR A 8 -15.56 -1.37 8.90
C TYR A 8 -16.50 -2.42 9.50
N ASP A 9 -16.66 -3.56 8.81
CA ASP A 9 -17.44 -4.72 9.24
C ASP A 9 -17.13 -5.19 10.68
N GLU A 10 -15.90 -5.00 11.13
CA GLU A 10 -15.44 -5.40 12.48
C GLU A 10 -15.46 -4.29 13.53
N ILE A 11 -15.79 -3.04 13.17
CA ILE A 11 -15.72 -1.85 14.06
C ILE A 11 -17.12 -1.25 14.27
N ALA A 12 -18.18 -2.01 14.01
CA ALA A 12 -19.54 -1.55 14.24
C ALA A 12 -19.82 -1.44 15.75
N ASP A 13 -19.84 -0.21 16.26
CA ASP A 13 -20.76 0.11 17.35
C ASP A 13 -22.18 -0.01 16.80
N ASP A 14 -23.16 -0.38 17.64
CA ASP A 14 -24.59 -0.52 17.30
C ASP A 14 -25.22 0.83 16.93
N ASP A 15 -24.77 1.43 15.81
CA ASP A 15 -25.08 2.79 15.37
C ASP A 15 -26.05 2.83 14.18
N GLY A 16 -26.65 1.69 13.84
CA GLY A 16 -27.71 1.59 12.82
C GLY A 16 -27.23 1.77 11.38
N ARG A 17 -25.92 1.70 11.11
CA ARG A 17 -25.40 1.71 9.73
C ARG A 17 -25.90 0.50 8.95
N ARG A 18 -26.61 0.77 7.84
CA ARG A 18 -26.94 -0.24 6.84
C ARG A 18 -25.80 -0.38 5.84
N GLU A 19 -25.34 -1.62 5.66
CA GLU A 19 -24.49 -1.99 4.53
C GLU A 19 -25.21 -1.61 3.22
N PRO A 20 -24.52 -0.96 2.26
CA PRO A 20 -25.14 -0.58 1.00
C PRO A 20 -25.54 -1.81 0.20
N GLU A 21 -26.78 -1.84 -0.29
CA GLU A 21 -27.21 -2.86 -1.25
C GLU A 21 -26.44 -2.67 -2.56
N ALA A 22 -25.61 -3.64 -2.91
CA ALA A 22 -24.77 -3.56 -4.10
C ALA A 22 -25.61 -3.79 -5.37
N THR A 23 -25.97 -2.72 -6.08
CA THR A 23 -26.51 -2.80 -7.44
C THR A 23 -25.40 -2.57 -8.47
N GLY A 24 -25.02 -3.60 -9.24
CA GLY A 24 -23.99 -3.50 -10.29
C GLY A 24 -22.66 -4.17 -9.91
N LYS A 25 -21.53 -3.55 -10.27
CA LYS A 25 -20.19 -4.11 -9.96
C LYS A 25 -19.96 -4.09 -8.45
N SER A 26 -19.62 -5.23 -7.87
CA SER A 26 -19.32 -5.35 -6.45
C SER A 26 -17.89 -4.88 -6.14
N ALA A 27 -17.73 -4.26 -4.98
CA ALA A 27 -16.41 -3.96 -4.43
C ALA A 27 -15.72 -5.25 -3.96
N PHE A 28 -14.39 -5.30 -4.10
CA PHE A 28 -13.56 -6.35 -3.54
C PHE A 28 -12.77 -5.77 -2.36
N TRP A 29 -13.15 -6.18 -1.15
CA TRP A 29 -12.49 -5.77 0.09
C TRP A 29 -11.59 -6.90 0.61
N GLY A 30 -10.43 -6.53 1.15
CA GLY A 30 -9.42 -7.49 1.61
C GLY A 30 -8.40 -7.90 0.55
N ALA A 31 -8.26 -7.13 -0.53
CA ALA A 31 -7.21 -7.35 -1.53
C ALA A 31 -5.82 -7.23 -0.90
N PRO A 32 -4.96 -8.28 -0.95
CA PRO A 32 -3.62 -8.20 -0.38
C PRO A 32 -2.86 -6.99 -0.90
N ARG A 33 -2.18 -6.26 0.00
CA ARG A 33 -1.40 -5.07 -0.37
C ARG A 33 0.07 -5.22 0.00
N ALA A 34 0.74 -6.04 -0.79
CA ALA A 34 2.19 -6.19 -0.83
C ALA A 34 2.59 -6.79 -2.19
N PRO A 35 3.83 -6.59 -2.64
CA PRO A 35 4.88 -5.76 -2.04
C PRO A 35 4.62 -4.25 -2.19
N MET A 36 5.43 -3.43 -1.51
CA MET A 36 5.56 -2.01 -1.79
C MET A 36 6.72 -1.82 -2.77
N THR A 37 6.42 -1.51 -4.03
CA THR A 37 7.41 -1.44 -5.10
C THR A 37 7.55 0.00 -5.62
N VAL A 38 8.79 0.45 -5.79
CA VAL A 38 9.13 1.66 -6.55
C VAL A 38 9.59 1.26 -7.95
N ALA A 39 9.16 2.00 -8.96
CA ALA A 39 9.56 1.78 -10.35
C ALA A 39 9.97 3.10 -11.02
N ILE A 40 10.84 3.02 -12.03
CA ILE A 40 11.27 4.14 -12.85
C ILE A 40 10.92 3.86 -14.31
N SER A 41 10.36 4.87 -14.97
CA SER A 41 10.16 4.93 -16.42
C SER A 41 11.04 6.03 -16.99
N ALA A 42 11.64 5.76 -18.16
CA ALA A 42 12.37 6.76 -18.95
C ALA A 42 11.59 7.25 -20.18
N ASP A 43 10.43 6.66 -20.46
CA ASP A 43 9.61 6.88 -21.65
C ASP A 43 8.25 7.54 -21.31
N GLY A 44 8.18 8.29 -20.21
CA GLY A 44 6.97 9.01 -19.82
C GLY A 44 5.85 8.13 -19.26
N GLY A 45 6.17 6.88 -18.88
CA GLY A 45 5.25 5.94 -18.25
C GLY A 45 4.72 4.85 -19.18
N GLU A 46 5.22 4.75 -20.42
CA GLU A 46 4.86 3.68 -21.35
C GLU A 46 5.41 2.31 -20.88
N SER A 47 6.64 2.29 -20.35
CA SER A 47 7.25 1.11 -19.75
C SER A 47 7.98 1.42 -18.44
N TRP A 48 8.11 0.38 -17.60
CA TRP A 48 8.69 0.48 -16.26
C TRP A 48 9.73 -0.63 -16.05
N PRO A 49 10.88 -0.58 -16.73
CA PRO A 49 11.84 -1.69 -16.72
C PRO A 49 12.65 -1.82 -15.42
N TRP A 50 12.75 -0.75 -14.63
CA TRP A 50 13.46 -0.76 -13.36
C TRP A 50 12.48 -0.73 -12.20
N LEU A 51 12.43 -1.81 -11.42
CA LEU A 51 11.58 -1.92 -10.24
C LEU A 51 12.39 -2.49 -9.08
N ARG A 52 12.11 -2.01 -7.86
CA ARG A 52 12.60 -2.60 -6.62
C ARG A 52 11.57 -2.54 -5.51
N ASN A 53 11.55 -3.57 -4.69
CA ASN A 53 10.71 -3.61 -3.49
C ASN A 53 11.37 -2.77 -2.39
N LEU A 54 10.59 -1.85 -1.81
CA LEU A 54 10.93 -1.11 -0.60
C LEU A 54 10.63 -1.95 0.64
N ASP A 55 9.56 -2.74 0.58
CA ASP A 55 9.20 -3.77 1.55
C ASP A 55 8.44 -4.90 0.84
N GLU A 56 8.52 -6.09 1.42
CA GLU A 56 7.84 -7.30 1.00
C GLU A 56 7.02 -7.87 2.15
N GLY A 57 6.01 -8.67 1.84
CA GLY A 57 5.12 -9.26 2.83
C GLY A 57 3.96 -10.01 2.18
N ASP A 58 3.13 -10.64 3.00
CA ASP A 58 1.91 -11.32 2.54
C ASP A 58 0.77 -10.36 2.21
N GLY A 59 0.87 -9.10 2.65
CA GLY A 59 -0.10 -8.05 2.36
C GLY A 59 -1.42 -8.22 3.10
N TYR A 60 -1.45 -9.00 4.19
CA TYR A 60 -2.68 -9.31 4.90
C TYR A 60 -3.40 -8.04 5.38
N CYS A 61 -4.65 -7.86 4.92
CA CYS A 61 -5.48 -6.67 5.18
C CYS A 61 -6.94 -6.99 5.54
N MET A 62 -7.17 -8.17 6.13
CA MET A 62 -8.53 -8.67 6.38
C MET A 62 -9.23 -8.03 7.57
N THR A 63 -8.54 -7.17 8.33
CA THR A 63 -9.11 -6.47 9.48
C THR A 63 -8.76 -5.00 9.42
N ASN A 64 -9.63 -4.14 9.94
CA ASN A 64 -9.29 -2.74 10.20
C ASN A 64 -9.02 -2.45 11.68
N TYR A 65 -9.16 -3.46 12.53
CA TYR A 65 -8.97 -3.35 13.96
C TYR A 65 -7.47 -3.27 14.29
N SER A 66 -7.00 -2.06 14.58
CA SER A 66 -5.57 -1.79 14.75
C SER A 66 -5.00 -2.25 16.09
N GLU A 67 -5.83 -2.46 17.12
CA GLU A 67 -5.36 -2.80 18.47
C GLU A 67 -4.61 -4.13 18.51
N GLN A 68 -5.10 -5.14 17.76
CA GLN A 68 -4.47 -6.45 17.68
C GLN A 68 -3.27 -6.49 16.73
N LYS A 69 -3.00 -5.39 16.00
CA LYS A 69 -1.82 -5.26 15.14
C LYS A 69 -1.67 -6.36 14.08
N LEU A 70 -2.78 -6.93 13.62
CA LEU A 70 -2.79 -8.08 12.71
C LEU A 70 -2.51 -7.72 11.25
N ASN A 71 -2.77 -6.47 10.85
CA ASN A 71 -2.50 -6.00 9.49
C ASN A 71 -1.02 -6.11 9.15
N ARG A 72 -0.74 -6.66 7.96
CA ARG A 72 0.60 -6.77 7.37
C ARG A 72 0.61 -6.17 5.95
N GLU A 73 -0.18 -5.12 5.77
CA GLU A 73 -0.32 -4.39 4.51
C GLU A 73 0.57 -3.15 4.42
N PHE A 74 0.95 -2.79 3.19
CA PHE A 74 1.51 -1.49 2.84
C PHE A 74 0.48 -0.70 2.04
N SER A 75 0.33 0.60 2.29
CA SER A 75 -0.73 1.39 1.62
C SER A 75 -0.40 2.87 1.50
N TYR A 76 -1.12 3.54 0.60
CA TYR A 76 -1.11 5.00 0.45
C TYR A 76 0.30 5.60 0.30
N PRO A 77 1.09 5.18 -0.72
CA PRO A 77 2.40 5.74 -0.94
C PRO A 77 2.33 7.20 -1.40
N SER A 78 3.32 7.98 -0.98
CA SER A 78 3.65 9.30 -1.50
C SER A 78 5.13 9.33 -1.84
N ILE A 79 5.48 10.04 -2.92
CA ILE A 79 6.86 10.15 -3.40
C ILE A 79 7.16 11.58 -3.83
N LYS A 80 8.37 12.06 -3.51
CA LYS A 80 8.92 13.33 -3.99
C LYS A 80 10.42 13.20 -4.22
N GLN A 81 10.92 13.74 -5.32
CA GLN A 81 12.37 13.89 -5.51
C GLN A 81 12.89 15.11 -4.75
N GLY A 82 13.95 14.92 -3.96
CA GLY A 82 14.65 15.97 -3.25
C GLY A 82 15.57 16.77 -4.16
N ALA A 83 16.06 17.92 -3.66
CA ALA A 83 17.04 18.75 -4.38
C ALA A 83 18.40 18.05 -4.55
N ASP A 84 18.68 17.03 -3.74
CA ASP A 84 19.84 16.16 -3.82
C ASP A 84 19.68 15.02 -4.85
N GLY A 85 18.56 14.97 -5.56
CA GLY A 85 18.24 13.96 -6.56
C GLY A 85 17.70 12.64 -5.99
N ASN A 86 17.67 12.46 -4.66
CA ASN A 86 17.13 11.25 -4.04
C ASN A 86 15.60 11.23 -4.04
N LEU A 87 15.04 10.03 -4.01
CA LEU A 87 13.61 9.79 -3.88
C LEU A 87 13.25 9.68 -2.40
N HIS A 88 12.38 10.57 -1.94
CA HIS A 88 11.79 10.57 -0.61
C HIS A 88 10.40 9.93 -0.71
N ILE A 89 10.23 8.79 -0.04
CA ILE A 89 9.02 7.97 -0.14
C ILE A 89 8.45 7.75 1.25
N ALA A 90 7.14 7.90 1.41
CA ALA A 90 6.43 7.59 2.64
C ALA A 90 5.18 6.75 2.36
N TYR A 91 4.87 5.78 3.22
CA TYR A 91 3.68 4.93 3.09
C TYR A 91 3.20 4.42 4.45
N THR A 92 1.92 4.04 4.51
CA THR A 92 1.35 3.33 5.65
C THR A 92 2.00 1.97 5.77
N TRP A 93 2.55 1.66 6.94
CA TRP A 93 3.15 0.39 7.28
C TRP A 93 2.29 -0.27 8.37
N TYR A 94 1.63 -1.37 7.99
CA TYR A 94 0.82 -2.24 8.88
C TYR A 94 -0.32 -1.53 9.63
N ARG A 95 -0.68 -0.32 9.19
CA ARG A 95 -1.56 0.63 9.92
C ARG A 95 -1.09 0.96 11.34
N GLN A 96 0.22 0.86 11.57
CA GLN A 96 0.84 1.16 12.85
C GLN A 96 1.74 2.39 12.77
N ALA A 97 2.31 2.64 11.60
CA ALA A 97 3.21 3.75 11.38
C ALA A 97 3.12 4.27 9.94
N ILE A 98 3.73 5.44 9.73
CA ILE A 98 4.13 5.90 8.41
C ILE A 98 5.63 5.61 8.29
N LYS A 99 6.00 4.70 7.40
CA LYS A 99 7.41 4.41 7.11
C LYS A 99 7.92 5.43 6.10
N TYR A 100 9.11 5.98 6.37
CA TYR A 100 9.84 6.85 5.46
C TYR A 100 11.07 6.11 4.91
N VAL A 101 11.30 6.24 3.61
CA VAL A 101 12.44 5.65 2.90
C VAL A 101 13.07 6.71 2.00
N ARG A 102 14.40 6.77 2.00
CA ARG A 102 15.20 7.58 1.08
C ARG A 102 16.10 6.68 0.25
N VAL A 103 15.94 6.70 -1.07
CA VAL A 103 16.75 5.90 -2.01
C VAL A 103 17.20 6.76 -3.18
N SER A 104 18.34 6.41 -3.79
CA SER A 104 18.76 7.03 -5.04
C SER A 104 18.07 6.37 -6.24
N PRO A 105 17.85 7.10 -7.35
CA PRO A 105 17.39 6.49 -8.60
C PRO A 105 18.30 5.34 -9.09
N GLN A 106 19.62 5.45 -8.86
CA GLN A 106 20.62 4.43 -9.20
C GLN A 106 20.37 3.13 -8.43
N TRP A 107 20.06 3.23 -7.13
CA TRP A 107 19.70 2.07 -6.32
C TRP A 107 18.48 1.36 -6.90
N VAL A 108 17.45 2.10 -7.35
CA VAL A 108 16.25 1.50 -7.98
C VAL A 108 16.60 0.78 -9.29
N LYS A 109 17.51 1.36 -10.10
CA LYS A 109 17.98 0.76 -11.36
C LYS A 109 18.89 -0.45 -11.18
N GLY A 110 19.37 -0.68 -9.96
CA GLY A 110 20.32 -1.75 -9.65
C GLY A 110 21.76 -1.44 -10.00
N GLU A 111 22.08 -0.16 -10.11
CA GLU A 111 23.43 0.35 -10.27
C GLU A 111 24.09 0.44 -8.87
N SER A 112 25.40 0.15 -8.80
CA SER A 112 26.17 0.38 -7.56
C SER A 112 26.15 1.86 -7.21
N ALA A 113 25.93 2.16 -5.92
CA ALA A 113 25.94 3.53 -5.39
C ALA A 113 27.34 4.16 -5.42
#